data_AF-A0A0J1B7D2-F1
#
_entry.id   AF-A0A0J1B7D2-F1
#
_cell.length_a   1.000
_cell.length_b   1.000
_cell.length_c   1.000
_cell.angle_alpha   90.00
_cell.angle_beta   90.00
_cell.angle_gamma   90.00
#
_symmetry.space_group_name_H-M   'P 1'
#
loop_
_entity.id
_entity.type
_entity.pdbx_description
1 polymer ?
#
loop_
_entity_poly.entity_id
_entity_poly.type
_entity_poly.pdbx_seq_one_letter_code
_entity_poly.pdbx_strand_id
1 'polypeptide(L)'
;MAFKVVSSVTVHYKRVVNYAPFLLPTRDTVMEKYLANVKKYVPNPIEDAVESLVNHLRLALANRDSSTVAATDPEELAGIRSGYCSVNLDLTSEQADAAIQKVCEIMKGDKAKCRVTFYYLLAQESDTMHRVAG
;
A
#
# COMPACT_ATOMS: atom_id res chain seq x y z
N MET A 1 -0.09 46.29 11.36
CA MET A 1 -1.46 45.82 11.05
C MET A 1 -1.36 44.47 10.36
N ALA A 2 -2.00 43.45 10.92
CA ALA A 2 -1.97 42.06 10.46
C ALA A 2 -3.22 41.73 9.63
N PHE A 3 -3.09 40.88 8.60
CA PHE A 3 -4.14 40.07 7.95
C PHE A 3 -3.41 38.93 7.20
N LYS A 4 -3.22 37.73 7.77
CA LYS A 4 -4.12 36.56 7.88
C LYS A 4 -4.37 35.81 6.54
N VAL A 5 -3.57 34.74 6.35
CA VAL A 5 -3.83 33.36 5.85
C VAL A 5 -5.18 33.06 5.18
N VAL A 6 -5.15 32.35 4.03
CA VAL A 6 -5.91 31.13 3.60
C VAL A 6 -5.96 31.06 2.06
N SER A 7 -6.02 29.96 1.31
CA SER A 7 -5.93 28.52 1.54
C SER A 7 -5.88 27.80 0.18
N SER A 8 -5.22 26.64 0.17
CA SER A 8 -5.49 25.41 -0.60
C SER A 8 -6.26 25.50 -1.93
N VAL A 9 -5.54 25.21 -3.02
CA VAL A 9 -6.16 24.79 -4.30
C VAL A 9 -6.52 23.32 -4.18
N THR A 10 -7.76 23.02 -3.80
CA THR A 10 -8.33 21.68 -3.90
C THR A 10 -8.80 21.46 -5.34
N VAL A 11 -8.09 20.60 -6.09
CA VAL A 11 -8.52 20.15 -7.42
C VAL A 11 -9.68 19.18 -7.25
N HIS A 12 -10.91 19.67 -7.33
CA HIS A 12 -12.10 18.82 -7.39
C HIS A 12 -12.30 18.27 -8.81
N TYR A 13 -11.88 17.03 -9.05
CA TYR A 13 -12.25 16.30 -10.27
C TYR A 13 -13.64 15.68 -10.10
N LYS A 14 -14.71 16.40 -10.50
CA LYS A 14 -16.04 15.81 -10.72
C LYS A 14 -16.34 15.78 -12.21
N ARG A 15 -16.00 14.69 -12.88
CA ARG A 15 -16.55 14.35 -14.20
C ARG A 15 -17.63 13.29 -14.02
N VAL A 16 -18.88 13.73 -13.98
CA VAL A 16 -20.07 12.87 -14.01
C VAL A 16 -20.21 12.26 -15.39
N VAL A 17 -19.96 10.96 -15.52
CA VAL A 17 -20.41 10.15 -16.65
C VAL A 17 -21.44 9.14 -16.12
N ASN A 18 -22.70 9.40 -16.44
CA ASN A 18 -23.83 8.51 -16.18
C ASN A 18 -23.82 7.39 -17.21
N TYR A 19 -23.10 6.31 -16.89
CA TYR A 19 -23.36 4.98 -17.43
C TYR A 19 -23.57 4.09 -16.21
N ALA A 20 -24.74 3.48 -16.06
CA ALA A 20 -24.92 2.42 -15.08
C ALA A 20 -24.10 1.20 -15.57
N PRO A 21 -22.91 0.91 -15.00
CA PRO A 21 -22.08 -0.17 -15.49
C PRO A 21 -22.46 -1.44 -14.72
N PHE A 22 -22.28 -2.60 -15.35
CA PHE A 22 -22.01 -3.83 -14.62
C PHE A 22 -21.09 -3.51 -13.44
N LEU A 23 -21.60 -3.68 -12.21
CA LEU A 23 -21.05 -3.11 -10.96
C LEU A 23 -19.67 -3.70 -10.63
N LEU A 24 -18.66 -3.27 -11.38
CA LEU A 24 -17.27 -3.37 -10.96
C LEU A 24 -17.05 -2.32 -9.87
N PRO A 25 -16.40 -2.67 -8.76
CA PRO A 25 -16.10 -1.70 -7.72
C PRO A 25 -15.36 -0.53 -8.35
N THR A 26 -15.84 0.69 -8.12
CA THR A 26 -15.17 1.88 -8.63
C THR A 26 -13.78 1.97 -7.99
N ARG A 27 -12.83 2.60 -8.68
CA ARG A 27 -11.48 2.81 -8.15
C ARG A 27 -11.50 3.37 -6.72
N ASP A 28 -12.43 4.26 -6.44
CA ASP A 28 -12.61 4.88 -5.14
C ASP A 28 -12.99 3.86 -4.06
N THR A 29 -13.95 2.97 -4.33
CA THR A 29 -14.33 1.90 -3.38
C THR A 29 -13.20 0.89 -3.11
N VAL A 30 -12.36 0.63 -4.12
CA VAL A 30 -11.17 -0.22 -3.98
C VAL A 30 -10.12 0.46 -3.11
N MET A 31 -9.90 1.76 -3.33
CA MET A 31 -8.96 2.55 -2.54
C MET A 31 -9.37 2.67 -1.09
N GLU A 32 -10.65 2.94 -0.80
CA GLU A 32 -11.17 3.00 0.57
C GLU A 32 -10.91 1.70 1.35
N LYS A 33 -11.10 0.54 0.70
CA LYS A 33 -10.81 -0.77 1.29
C LYS A 33 -9.35 -0.90 1.72
N TYR A 34 -8.41 -0.53 0.86
CA TYR A 34 -6.98 -0.66 1.15
C TYR A 34 -6.50 0.40 2.15
N LEU A 35 -6.99 1.63 2.04
CA LEU A 35 -6.73 2.68 3.03
C LEU A 35 -7.22 2.28 4.41
N ALA A 36 -8.41 1.67 4.53
CA ALA A 36 -8.91 1.16 5.79
C ALA A 36 -8.01 0.08 6.40
N ASN A 37 -7.40 -0.79 5.58
CA ASN A 37 -6.44 -1.78 6.07
C ASN A 37 -5.13 -1.15 6.54
N VAL A 38 -4.59 -0.16 5.81
CA VAL A 38 -3.38 0.55 6.22
C VAL A 38 -3.63 1.36 7.50
N LYS A 39 -4.80 1.98 7.65
CA LYS A 39 -5.20 2.75 8.85
C LYS A 39 -5.23 1.94 10.14
N LYS A 40 -5.27 0.61 10.07
CA LYS A 40 -5.13 -0.26 11.25
C LYS A 40 -3.75 -0.19 11.89
N TYR A 41 -2.72 0.16 11.10
CA TYR A 41 -1.32 0.16 11.51
C TYR A 41 -0.71 1.56 11.49
N VAL A 42 -1.20 2.44 10.61
CA VAL A 42 -0.66 3.78 10.40
C VAL A 42 -1.81 4.79 10.48
N PRO A 43 -1.83 5.71 11.47
CA PRO A 43 -2.98 6.58 11.71
C PRO A 43 -3.23 7.56 10.55
N ASN A 44 -2.17 8.09 9.93
CA ASN A 44 -2.22 9.03 8.82
C ASN A 44 -1.43 8.47 7.63
N PRO A 45 -2.00 7.55 6.83
CA PRO A 45 -1.31 6.98 5.69
C PRO A 45 -1.21 7.96 4.53
N ILE A 46 -0.15 7.84 3.74
CA ILE A 46 0.04 8.58 2.50
C ILE A 46 -0.82 7.94 1.42
N GLU A 47 -1.88 8.63 1.00
CA GLU A 47 -2.87 8.09 0.05
C GLU A 47 -2.24 7.78 -1.32
N ASP A 48 -1.35 8.64 -1.80
CA ASP A 48 -0.65 8.47 -3.08
C ASP A 48 0.18 7.18 -3.13
N ALA A 49 0.85 6.82 -2.02
CA ALA A 49 1.58 5.56 -1.91
C ALA A 49 0.64 4.35 -1.99
N VAL A 50 -0.52 4.43 -1.32
CA VAL A 50 -1.52 3.35 -1.38
C VAL A 50 -2.06 3.22 -2.80
N GLU A 51 -2.30 4.35 -3.49
CA GLU A 51 -2.79 4.34 -4.86
C GLU A 51 -1.77 3.72 -5.83
N SER A 52 -0.51 4.12 -5.72
CA SER A 52 0.60 3.55 -6.50
C SER A 52 0.73 2.04 -6.27
N LEU A 53 0.65 1.57 -5.03
CA LEU A 53 0.68 0.14 -4.70
C LEU A 53 -0.51 -0.63 -5.27
N VAL A 54 -1.72 -0.08 -5.17
CA VAL A 54 -2.92 -0.70 -5.72
C VAL A 54 -2.80 -0.82 -7.23
N ASN A 55 -2.25 0.20 -7.91
CA ASN A 55 -2.00 0.18 -9.34
C ASN A 55 -0.90 -0.82 -9.75
N HIS A 56 0.18 -0.90 -8.97
CA HIS A 56 1.26 -1.86 -9.19
C HIS A 56 0.76 -3.30 -9.00
N LEU A 57 -0.06 -3.55 -7.99
CA LEU A 57 -0.48 -4.89 -7.60
C LEU A 57 -1.78 -5.36 -8.27
N ARG A 58 -2.34 -4.64 -9.26
CA ARG A 58 -3.68 -4.94 -9.84
C ARG A 58 -3.90 -6.41 -10.20
N LEU A 59 -2.92 -7.03 -10.87
CA LEU A 59 -3.02 -8.44 -11.27
C LEU A 59 -2.96 -9.38 -10.06
N ALA A 60 -2.10 -9.10 -9.08
CA ALA A 60 -2.03 -9.87 -7.85
C ALA A 60 -3.31 -9.72 -7.01
N LEU A 61 -3.92 -8.54 -6.99
CA LEU A 61 -5.13 -8.25 -6.23
C LEU A 61 -6.40 -8.84 -6.87
N ALA A 62 -6.35 -9.23 -8.14
CA ALA A 62 -7.46 -9.92 -8.80
C ALA A 62 -7.66 -11.35 -8.28
N ASN A 63 -6.61 -11.98 -7.74
CA ASN A 63 -6.68 -13.29 -7.11
C ASN A 63 -6.71 -13.17 -5.58
N ARG A 64 -7.58 -13.93 -4.92
CA ARG A 64 -7.75 -13.87 -3.46
C ARG A 64 -6.46 -14.24 -2.73
N ASP A 65 -5.84 -15.37 -3.08
CA ASP A 65 -4.68 -15.87 -2.35
C ASP A 65 -3.46 -14.96 -2.57
N SER A 66 -3.31 -14.43 -3.78
CA SER A 66 -2.29 -13.45 -4.12
C SER A 66 -2.55 -12.07 -3.51
N SER A 67 -3.76 -11.76 -3.05
CA SER A 67 -4.05 -10.49 -2.35
C SER A 67 -3.57 -10.47 -0.89
N THR A 68 -3.13 -11.62 -0.38
CA THR A 68 -2.59 -11.78 0.96
C THR A 68 -1.12 -12.22 0.95
N VAL A 69 -0.43 -12.03 2.08
CA VAL A 69 0.97 -12.45 2.30
C VAL A 69 1.02 -13.53 3.37
N ALA A 70 1.62 -14.67 3.02
CA ALA A 70 1.88 -15.78 3.93
C ALA A 70 3.20 -15.52 4.70
N ALA A 71 3.13 -14.69 5.75
CA ALA A 71 4.31 -14.33 6.55
C ALA A 71 5.02 -15.49 7.28
N THR A 72 4.43 -16.68 7.29
CA THR A 72 5.02 -17.90 7.86
C THR A 72 5.68 -18.79 6.81
N ASP A 73 5.51 -18.46 5.53
CA ASP A 73 6.10 -19.20 4.41
C ASP A 73 7.43 -18.56 4.02
N PRO A 74 8.57 -19.25 4.23
CA PRO A 74 9.88 -18.70 3.89
C PRO A 74 10.07 -18.48 2.38
N GLU A 75 9.40 -19.24 1.52
CA GLU A 75 9.50 -19.05 0.07
C GLU A 75 8.81 -17.76 -0.39
N GLU A 76 7.62 -17.49 0.17
CA GLU A 76 6.89 -16.23 -0.05
C GLU A 76 7.74 -15.03 0.40
N LEU A 77 8.36 -15.10 1.59
CA LEU A 77 9.22 -14.03 2.08
C LEU A 77 10.48 -13.83 1.23
N ALA A 78 11.09 -14.93 0.76
CA ALA A 78 12.24 -14.87 -0.14
C ALA A 78 11.89 -14.22 -1.48
N GLY A 79 10.69 -14.49 -2.02
CA GLY A 79 10.17 -13.86 -3.24
C GLY A 79 9.88 -12.37 -3.07
N ILE A 80 9.31 -11.97 -1.93
CA ILE A 80 9.11 -10.54 -1.60
C ILE A 80 10.46 -9.83 -1.47
N ARG A 81 11.45 -10.48 -0.84
CA ARG A 81 12.81 -9.96 -0.67
C ARG A 81 13.52 -9.74 -2.02
N SER A 82 13.52 -10.74 -2.89
CA SER A 82 14.24 -10.70 -4.17
C SER A 82 13.48 -10.03 -5.31
N GLY A 83 12.17 -9.82 -5.14
CA GLY A 83 11.31 -9.10 -6.08
C GLY A 83 11.05 -7.68 -5.61
N TYR A 84 10.09 -7.50 -4.70
CA TYR A 84 9.62 -6.17 -4.32
C TYR A 84 10.69 -5.35 -3.59
N CYS A 85 11.33 -5.91 -2.56
CA CYS A 85 12.28 -5.15 -1.75
C CYS A 85 13.54 -4.76 -2.53
N SER A 86 14.08 -5.66 -3.36
CA SER A 86 15.27 -5.39 -4.16
C SER A 86 14.98 -4.53 -5.39
N VAL A 87 13.87 -4.76 -6.12
CA VAL A 87 13.61 -4.09 -7.41
C VAL A 87 12.84 -2.79 -7.25
N ASN A 88 11.89 -2.71 -6.33
CA ASN A 88 11.05 -1.52 -6.15
C ASN A 88 11.59 -0.57 -5.07
N LEU A 89 12.20 -1.13 -4.02
CA LEU A 89 12.70 -0.34 -2.89
C LEU A 89 14.23 -0.17 -2.91
N ASP A 90 14.95 -0.84 -3.82
CA ASP A 90 16.42 -0.85 -3.90
C ASP A 90 17.11 -1.23 -2.57
N LEU A 91 16.50 -2.15 -1.81
CA LEU A 91 17.05 -2.62 -0.54
C LEU A 91 18.08 -3.73 -0.76
N THR A 92 19.13 -3.72 0.05
CA THR A 92 20.02 -4.89 0.16
C THR A 92 19.27 -6.05 0.83
N SER A 93 19.77 -7.28 0.67
CA SER A 93 19.14 -8.46 1.28
C SER A 93 19.03 -8.32 2.81
N GLU A 94 20.05 -7.76 3.47
CA GLU A 94 20.06 -7.54 4.92
C GLU A 94 19.00 -6.53 5.36
N GLN A 95 18.88 -5.41 4.64
CA GLN A 95 17.87 -4.39 4.91
C GLN A 95 16.46 -4.92 4.68
N ALA A 96 16.28 -5.69 3.61
CA ALA A 96 15.01 -6.31 3.27
C ALA A 96 14.60 -7.37 4.32
N ASP A 97 15.52 -8.22 4.76
CA ASP A 97 15.25 -9.22 5.82
C ASP A 97 14.87 -8.54 7.14
N ALA A 98 15.58 -7.48 7.53
CA ALA A 98 15.27 -6.72 8.73
C ALA A 98 13.90 -6.04 8.66
N ALA A 99 13.55 -5.42 7.52
CA ALA A 99 12.26 -4.79 7.30
C ALA A 99 11.12 -5.84 7.31
N ILE A 100 11.30 -6.96 6.61
CA ILE A 100 10.32 -8.06 6.57
C ILE A 100 10.04 -8.59 7.96
N GLN A 101 11.08 -8.85 8.77
CA GLN A 101 10.89 -9.34 10.14
C GLN A 101 10.07 -8.36 11.00
N LYS A 102 10.36 -7.05 10.92
CA LYS A 102 9.58 -6.03 11.65
C LYS A 102 8.13 -6.01 11.20
N VAL A 103 7.86 -6.00 9.90
CA VAL A 103 6.49 -5.98 9.36
C VAL A 103 5.73 -7.25 9.74
N CYS A 104 6.39 -8.41 9.72
CA CYS A 104 5.82 -9.68 10.18
C CYS A 104 5.39 -9.63 11.65
N GLU A 105 6.19 -9.00 12.52
CA GLU A 105 5.83 -8.81 13.93
C GLU A 105 4.70 -7.78 14.10
N ILE A 106 4.72 -6.67 13.36
CA ILE A 106 3.62 -5.66 13.36
C ILE A 106 2.28 -6.31 12.99
N MET A 107 2.29 -7.18 11.97
CA MET A 107 1.07 -7.82 11.45
C MET A 107 0.80 -9.22 12.04
N LYS A 108 1.47 -9.63 13.12
CA LYS A 108 1.41 -10.99 13.65
C LYS A 108 0.01 -11.45 14.06
N GLY A 109 -0.82 -10.52 14.55
CA GLY A 109 -2.21 -10.79 14.92
C GLY A 109 -3.17 -10.92 13.72
N ASP A 110 -2.74 -10.53 12.52
CA ASP A 110 -3.56 -10.57 11.32
C ASP A 110 -3.43 -11.91 10.60
N LYS A 111 -4.55 -12.63 10.51
CA LYS A 111 -4.64 -13.93 9.82
C LYS A 111 -4.64 -13.78 8.30
N ALA A 112 -5.00 -12.60 7.78
CA ALA A 112 -5.10 -12.32 6.35
C ALA A 112 -4.36 -11.03 6.04
N LYS A 113 -3.03 -11.07 6.11
CA LYS A 113 -2.15 -9.93 5.91
C LYS A 113 -2.32 -9.39 4.48
N CYS A 114 -3.01 -8.26 4.34
CA CYS A 114 -3.26 -7.65 3.04
C CYS A 114 -1.92 -7.26 2.38
N ARG A 115 -1.70 -7.69 1.13
CA ARG A 115 -0.44 -7.45 0.40
C ARG A 115 -0.11 -5.96 0.23
N VAL A 116 -1.12 -5.14 -0.06
CA VAL A 116 -0.95 -3.66 -0.15
C VAL A 116 -0.45 -3.09 1.17
N THR A 117 -1.05 -3.49 2.29
CA THR A 117 -0.64 -3.03 3.62
C THR A 117 0.75 -3.52 3.98
N PHE A 118 1.07 -4.78 3.66
CA PHE A 118 2.40 -5.33 3.88
C PHE A 118 3.48 -4.54 3.13
N TYR A 119 3.25 -4.23 1.85
CA TYR A 119 4.20 -3.50 1.02
C TYR A 119 4.32 -2.03 1.44
N TYR A 120 3.20 -1.41 1.85
CA TYR A 120 3.21 -0.08 2.44
C TYR A 120 4.08 -0.03 3.70
N LEU A 121 3.88 -0.98 4.62
CA LEU A 121 4.66 -1.04 5.86
C LEU A 121 6.13 -1.34 5.60
N LEU A 122 6.46 -2.18 4.60
CA LEU A 122 7.85 -2.40 4.20
C LEU A 122 8.52 -1.09 3.79
N ALA A 123 7.88 -0.33 2.90
CA ALA A 123 8.42 0.95 2.43
C ALA A 123 8.54 1.99 3.56
N GLN A 124 7.64 1.94 4.55
CA GLN A 124 7.72 2.80 5.74
C GLN A 124 8.88 2.40 6.66
N GLU A 125 9.03 1.11 6.96
CA GLU A 125 10.08 0.60 7.86
C GLU A 125 11.48 0.71 7.27
N SER A 126 11.60 0.71 5.94
CA SER A 126 12.87 0.90 5.22
C SER A 126 13.15 2.35 4.83
N ASP A 127 12.31 3.32 5.22
CA ASP A 127 12.43 4.74 4.88
C ASP A 127 12.49 5.03 3.36
N THR A 128 11.80 4.19 2.57
CA THR A 128 11.76 4.28 1.10
C THR A 128 10.40 4.73 0.57
N MET A 129 9.60 5.42 1.40
CA MET A 129 8.27 5.91 1.02
C MET A 129 8.29 6.80 -0.24
N HIS A 130 9.39 7.53 -0.47
CA HIS A 130 9.59 8.35 -1.67
C HIS A 130 9.57 7.54 -2.98
N ARG A 131 9.82 6.23 -2.95
CA ARG A 131 9.77 5.35 -4.14
C ARG A 131 8.36 4.86 -4.46
N VAL A 132 7.45 4.99 -3.50
CA VAL A 132 6.08 4.49 -3.61
C VAL A 132 5.09 5.64 -3.77
N ALA A 133 5.35 6.78 -3.10
CA ALA A 133 4.55 8.00 -3.18
C ALA A 133 5.04 9.02 -4.22
N GLY A 134 6.13 8.73 -4.93
CA GLY A 134 6.83 9.65 -5.83
C GLY A 134 6.45 9.53 -7.30
#